data_AF-A0A7V0JJE0-F1
#
_entry.id   AF-A0A7V0JJE0-F1
#
_cell.length_a   1.000
_cell.length_b   1.000
_cell.length_c   1.000
_cell.angle_alpha   90.00
_cell.angle_beta   90.00
_cell.angle_gamma   90.00
#
_symmetry.space_group_name_H-M   'P 1'
#
loop_
_entity.id
_entity.type
_entity.pdbx_description
1 polymer ?
#
loop_
_entity_poly.entity_id
_entity_poly.type
_entity_poly.pdbx_seq_one_letter_code
_entity_poly.pdbx_strand_id
1 'polypeptide(L)' 'MLDDLEKKIIHFLQGDLPLTERPFAVLAKRIGIDEGELLDRIKLLKEQGMLRR' A
#
# COMPACT_ATOMS: atom_id res chain seq x y z
N MET A 1 2.53 9.09 14.05
CA MET A 1 1.20 8.45 14.02
C MET A 1 1.02 7.91 12.62
N LEU A 2 0.55 6.67 12.45
CA LEU A 2 0.19 6.19 11.11
C LEU A 2 -1.05 6.90 10.63
N ASP A 3 -0.96 7.47 9.43
CA ASP A 3 -2.05 8.10 8.72
C ASP A 3 -3.10 7.05 8.32
N ASP A 4 -4.35 7.47 8.15
CA ASP A 4 -5.44 6.55 7.80
C ASP A 4 -5.19 5.87 6.44
N LEU A 5 -4.45 6.53 5.58
CA LEU A 5 -4.00 5.99 4.31
C LEU A 5 -2.95 4.90 4.49
N GLU A 6 -1.95 5.11 5.35
CA GLU A 6 -0.91 4.11 5.64
C GLU A 6 -1.53 2.85 6.25
N LYS A 7 -2.51 3.00 7.15
CA LYS A 7 -3.26 1.86 7.71
C LYS A 7 -3.98 1.06 6.63
N LYS A 8 -4.62 1.72 5.66
CA LYS A 8 -5.28 1.05 4.52
C LYS A 8 -4.28 0.30 3.65
N ILE A 9 -3.12 0.90 3.39
CA ILE A 9 -2.05 0.29 2.61
C ILE A 9 -1.54 -0.96 3.33
N ILE A 10 -1.20 -0.86 4.61
CA ILE A 10 -0.73 -2.00 5.41
C ILE A 10 -1.79 -3.09 5.47
N HIS A 11 -3.04 -2.74 5.73
CA HIS A 11 -4.13 -3.71 5.79
C HIS A 11 -4.30 -4.46 4.45
N PHE A 12 -4.18 -3.77 3.33
CA PHE A 12 -4.25 -4.40 2.01
C PHE A 12 -3.03 -5.28 1.71
N LEU A 13 -1.83 -4.85 2.11
CA LEU A 13 -0.60 -5.62 1.92
C LEU A 13 -0.50 -6.83 2.85
N GLN A 14 -1.09 -6.76 4.05
CA GLN A 14 -1.21 -7.88 4.97
C GLN A 14 -2.36 -8.83 4.58
N GLY A 15 -3.36 -8.32 3.86
CA GLY A 15 -4.47 -9.11 3.31
C GLY A 15 -4.15 -9.72 1.95
N ASP A 16 -5.18 -10.26 1.30
CA ASP A 16 -5.05 -10.86 -0.02
C ASP A 16 -4.83 -9.79 -1.10
N LEU A 17 -3.62 -9.79 -1.66
CA LEU A 17 -3.33 -9.07 -2.89
C LEU A 17 -4.20 -9.64 -4.02
N PRO A 18 -4.98 -8.80 -4.72
CA PRO A 18 -5.84 -9.28 -5.78
C PRO A 18 -4.98 -9.80 -6.93
N LEU A 19 -5.32 -10.99 -7.43
CA LEU A 19 -4.67 -11.64 -8.58
C LEU A 19 -5.01 -10.91 -9.88
N THR A 20 -4.41 -9.75 -10.07
CA THR A 20 -4.53 -8.92 -11.27
C THR A 20 -3.14 -8.59 -11.79
N GLU A 21 -3.06 -8.10 -13.03
CA GLU A 21 -1.79 -7.66 -13.60
C GLU A 21 -1.15 -6.48 -12.84
N ARG A 22 -1.97 -5.67 -12.14
CA ARG A 22 -1.51 -4.47 -11.41
C ARG A 22 -2.24 -4.29 -10.07
N PRO A 23 -1.93 -5.10 -9.04
CA PRO A 23 -2.60 -5.03 -7.74
C PRO A 23 -2.39 -3.68 -7.04
N PHE A 24 -1.23 -3.06 -7.22
CA PHE A 24 -0.92 -1.74 -6.65
C PHE A 24 -1.72 -0.62 -7.32
N ALA A 25 -1.83 -0.59 -8.65
CA ALA A 25 -2.72 0.33 -9.36
C ALA A 25 -4.18 0.21 -8.89
N VAL A 26 -4.67 -1.02 -8.68
CA VAL A 26 -6.03 -1.28 -8.18
C VAL A 26 -6.19 -0.71 -6.77
N LEU A 27 -5.21 -0.94 -5.88
CA LEU A 27 -5.21 -0.37 -4.54
C LEU A 27 -5.21 1.16 -4.57
N ALA A 28 -4.29 1.75 -5.32
CA ALA A 28 -4.14 3.20 -5.45
C ALA A 28 -5.46 3.85 -5.90
N LYS A 29 -6.09 3.28 -6.93
CA LYS A 29 -7.41 3.71 -7.41
C LYS A 29 -8.51 3.55 -6.34
N ARG A 30 -8.46 2.47 -5.55
CA ARG A 30 -9.46 2.19 -4.50
C ARG A 30 -9.37 3.14 -3.32
N ILE A 31 -8.17 3.58 -2.96
CA ILE A 31 -7.93 4.54 -1.86
C ILE A 31 -7.87 5.99 -2.34
N GLY A 32 -7.93 6.22 -3.66
CA GLY A 32 -8.01 7.54 -4.27
C GLY A 32 -6.68 8.28 -4.41
N ILE A 33 -5.57 7.54 -4.55
CA ILE A 33 -4.23 8.11 -4.75
C ILE A 33 -3.60 7.62 -6.05
N ASP A 34 -2.50 8.25 -6.44
CA ASP A 34 -1.69 7.78 -7.57
C ASP A 34 -0.90 6.51 -7.23
N GLU A 35 -0.65 5.68 -8.25
CA GLU A 35 0.15 4.45 -8.08
C GLU A 35 1.58 4.75 -7.63
N GLY A 36 2.20 5.83 -8.13
CA GLY A 36 3.52 6.27 -7.70
C GLY A 36 3.54 6.66 -6.23
N GLU A 37 2.55 7.45 -5.81
CA GLU A 37 2.39 7.88 -4.41
C GLU A 37 2.16 6.68 -3.47
N LEU A 38 1.43 5.66 -3.93
CA LEU A 38 1.29 4.40 -3.22
C LEU A 38 2.65 3.70 -3.05
N LEU A 39 3.40 3.54 -4.13
CA LEU A 39 4.68 2.84 -4.12
C LEU A 39 5.71 3.53 -3.23
N ASP A 40 5.78 4.87 -3.26
CA ASP A 40 6.63 5.65 -2.37
C ASP A 40 6.27 5.42 -0.90
N ARG A 41 4.98 5.39 -0.55
CA ARG A 41 4.55 5.05 0.81
C ARG A 41 4.90 3.63 1.21
N ILE A 42 4.71 2.66 0.32
CA ILE A 42 5.10 1.26 0.59
C ILE A 42 6.60 1.16 0.87
N LYS A 43 7.41 1.86 0.10
CA LYS A 43 8.86 1.92 0.29
C LYS A 43 9.20 2.53 1.66
N LEU A 44 8.58 3.65 2.02
CA LEU A 44 8.76 4.30 3.32
C LEU A 44 8.38 3.36 4.48
N LEU A 45 7.22 2.69 4.39
CA LEU A 45 6.74 1.75 5.40
C LEU A 45 7.66 0.54 5.55
N LYS A 46 8.27 0.09 4.46
CA LYS A 46 9.31 -0.96 4.48
C LYS A 46 10.59 -0.48 5.15
N GLU A 47 11.05 0.74 4.85
CA GLU A 47 12.22 1.34 5.48
C GLU A 47 12.02 1.59 6.99
N GLN A 48 10.79 1.92 7.40
CA GLN A 48 10.40 2.04 8.81
C GLN A 48 10.24 0.69 9.53
N GLY A 49 10.38 -0.43 8.83
CA GLY A 49 10.24 -1.78 9.40
C GLY A 49 8.79 -2.17 9.72
N MET A 50 7.81 -1.42 9.21
CA MET A 50 6.37 -1.71 9.38
C MET A 50 5.91 -2.83 8.44
N LEU A 51 6.52 -2.96 7.28
CA LEU A 51 6.32 -4.09 6.37
C LEU A 51 7.43 -5.12 6.57
N ARG A 52 7.05 -6.31 7.03
CA ARG A 52 7.93 -7.48 7.13
C ARG A 52 7.62 -8.45 5.99
N ARG A 53 8.66 -9.12 5.49
CA ARG A 53 8.59 -10.10 4.40
C ARG A 53 7.84 -11.35 4.82
#